data_AF-A0A8J3MUX4-F1
#
_entry.id   AF-A0A8J3MUX4-F1
#
_cell.length_a   1.000
_cell.length_b   1.000
_cell.length_c   1.000
_cell.angle_alpha   90.00
_cell.angle_beta   90.00
_cell.angle_gamma   90.00
#
_symmetry.space_group_name_H-M   'P 1'
#
loop_
_entity.id
_entity.type
_entity.pdbx_description
1 polymer ?
#
loop_
_entity_poly.entity_id
_entity_poly.type
_entity_poly.pdbx_seq_one_letter_code
_entity_poly.pdbx_strand_id
1 'polypeptide(L)'
;MHSANVRWAARDLRVSCPIAIDNDYVIWRAFHNHYWPALYFVDAQGRIRHHHFGEGTYKQSEIIHQHLLVEAGIGGIGDELVSVDARELKQTLFGAT
;
A
#
# COMPACT_ATOMS: atom_id res chain seq x y z
N MET A 1 15.64 2.49 11.50
CA MET A 1 14.84 1.29 11.85
C MET A 1 15.70 0.03 11.73
N HIS A 2 15.58 -0.91 12.67
CA HIS A 2 16.29 -2.20 12.59
C HIS A 2 15.54 -3.15 11.65
N SER A 3 16.19 -3.64 10.60
CA SER A 3 15.57 -4.49 9.57
C SER A 3 14.95 -5.79 10.11
N ALA A 4 15.46 -6.31 11.22
CA ALA A 4 14.91 -7.47 11.91
C ALA A 4 13.48 -7.24 12.43
N ASN A 5 13.23 -6.09 13.05
CA ASN A 5 11.90 -5.73 13.58
C ASN A 5 10.88 -5.59 12.43
N VAL A 6 11.30 -5.01 11.32
CA VAL A 6 10.47 -4.86 10.12
C VAL A 6 10.12 -6.21 9.52
N ARG A 7 11.12 -7.11 9.42
CA ARG A 7 10.91 -8.46 8.89
C ARG A 7 9.92 -9.25 9.74
N TRP A 8 10.03 -9.14 11.06
CA TRP A 8 9.09 -9.78 11.98
C TRP A 8 7.67 -9.22 11.80
N ALA A 9 7.49 -7.90 11.82
CA ALA A 9 6.18 -7.26 11.66
C ALA A 9 5.55 -7.56 10.28
N ALA A 10 6.35 -7.54 9.20
CA ALA A 10 5.88 -7.87 7.86
C ALA A 10 5.34 -9.32 7.77
N ARG A 11 5.99 -10.26 8.47
CA ARG A 11 5.53 -11.65 8.55
C ARG A 11 4.22 -11.74 9.32
N ASP A 12 4.11 -11.07 10.47
CA ASP A 12 2.93 -11.09 11.33
C ASP A 12 1.69 -10.49 10.61
N LEU A 13 1.89 -9.35 9.95
CA LEU A 13 0.88 -8.67 9.13
C LEU A 13 0.63 -9.33 7.76
N ARG A 14 1.36 -10.40 7.43
CA ARG A 14 1.26 -11.14 6.15
C ARG A 14 1.48 -10.26 4.91
N VAL A 15 2.37 -9.27 5.03
CA VAL A 15 2.77 -8.40 3.91
C VAL A 15 3.75 -9.16 3.01
N SER A 16 3.27 -9.62 1.86
CA SER A 16 4.07 -10.39 0.89
C SER A 16 4.69 -9.55 -0.22
N CYS A 17 4.28 -8.28 -0.35
CA CYS A 17 4.86 -7.38 -1.34
C CYS A 17 6.31 -6.99 -0.96
N PRO A 18 7.15 -6.60 -1.93
CA PRO A 18 8.50 -6.13 -1.66
C PRO A 18 8.50 -4.92 -0.71
N ILE A 19 9.42 -4.93 0.27
CA ILE A 19 9.57 -3.86 1.27
C ILE A 19 10.94 -3.22 1.10
N ALA A 20 10.96 -1.90 0.85
CA ALA A 20 12.17 -1.09 0.89
C ALA A 20 12.38 -0.50 2.29
N ILE A 21 13.59 -0.63 2.85
CA ILE A 21 13.96 -0.02 4.13
C ILE A 21 14.58 1.35 3.87
N ASP A 22 13.78 2.41 4.00
CA ASP A 22 14.22 3.80 3.75
C ASP A 22 14.61 4.51 5.05
N ASN A 23 15.62 3.99 5.74
CA ASN A 23 16.06 4.52 7.05
C ASN A 23 16.56 5.97 6.99
N ASP A 24 17.12 6.38 5.86
CA ASP A 24 17.71 7.70 5.65
C ASP A 24 16.72 8.67 4.98
N TYR A 25 15.46 8.25 4.82
CA TYR A 25 14.37 9.03 4.21
C TYR A 25 14.69 9.51 2.78
N VAL A 26 15.48 8.74 2.02
CA VAL A 26 15.88 9.09 0.64
C VAL A 26 14.66 9.03 -0.28
N ILE A 27 13.90 7.94 -0.22
CA ILE A 27 12.67 7.76 -1.03
C ILE A 27 11.58 8.70 -0.50
N TRP A 28 11.39 8.75 0.81
CA TRP A 28 10.39 9.59 1.47
C TRP A 28 10.51 11.07 1.05
N ARG A 29 11.73 11.62 1.08
CA ARG A 29 12.00 13.00 0.65
C ARG A 29 11.87 13.19 -0.86
N ALA A 30 12.30 12.22 -1.67
CA ALA A 30 12.18 12.31 -3.12
C ALA A 30 10.70 12.46 -3.56
N PHE A 31 9.78 11.80 -2.85
CA PHE A 31 8.34 11.93 -3.06
C PHE A 31 7.69 13.13 -2.36
N HIS A 32 8.47 13.94 -1.64
CA HIS A 32 7.97 15.03 -0.80
C HIS A 32 6.82 14.55 0.12
N ASN A 33 6.94 13.33 0.67
CA ASN A 33 5.89 12.77 1.51
C ASN A 33 5.91 13.42 2.90
N HIS A 34 4.73 13.63 3.47
CA HIS A 34 4.56 14.19 4.82
C HIS A 34 3.55 13.38 5.66
N TYR A 35 3.02 12.28 5.13
CA TYR A 35 1.89 11.56 5.72
C TYR A 35 2.16 10.08 5.87
N TRP A 36 1.61 9.51 6.94
CA TRP A 36 1.49 8.07 7.13
C TRP A 36 0.02 7.70 7.38
N PRO A 37 -0.56 6.74 6.65
CA PRO A 37 -0.02 6.14 5.42
C PRO A 37 -0.08 7.12 4.23
N ALA A 38 0.62 6.77 3.15
CA ALA A 38 0.56 7.45 1.86
C ALA A 38 0.64 6.42 0.73
N LEU A 39 -0.20 6.57 -0.29
CA LEU A 39 -0.25 5.72 -1.48
C LEU A 39 0.09 6.55 -2.71
N TYR A 40 0.94 6.03 -3.59
CA TYR A 40 1.25 6.61 -4.89
C TYR A 40 1.00 5.55 -5.97
N PHE A 41 0.12 5.85 -6.91
CA PHE A 41 -0.29 4.93 -7.97
C PHE A 41 0.50 5.25 -9.24
N VAL A 42 1.23 4.26 -9.75
CA VAL A 42 2.17 4.41 -10.86
C VAL A 42 1.70 3.56 -12.04
N ASP A 43 1.64 4.13 -13.24
CA ASP A 43 1.27 3.41 -14.45
C ASP A 43 2.41 2.53 -15.00
N ALA A 44 2.10 1.74 -16.03
CA ALA A 44 3.08 0.86 -16.69
C ALA A 44 4.24 1.62 -17.37
N GLN A 45 4.14 2.95 -17.53
CA GLN A 45 5.19 3.81 -18.05
C GLN A 45 6.01 4.48 -16.94
N GLY A 46 5.75 4.14 -15.67
CA GLY A 46 6.49 4.66 -14.52
C GLY A 46 6.04 6.06 -14.09
N ARG A 47 4.89 6.56 -14.55
CA ARG A 47 4.37 7.88 -14.18
C ARG A 47 3.44 7.77 -12.99
N ILE A 48 3.57 8.69 -12.04
CA ILE A 48 2.59 8.83 -10.96
C ILE A 48 1.30 9.39 -11.54
N ARG A 49 0.20 8.66 -11.38
CA ARG A 49 -1.12 9.06 -11.89
C ARG A 49 -2.04 9.56 -10.78
N HIS A 50 -1.92 8.99 -9.59
CA HIS A 50 -2.70 9.38 -8.42
C HIS A 50 -1.87 9.27 -7.15
N HIS A 51 -2.30 9.99 -6.11
CA HIS A 51 -1.79 9.82 -4.76
C HIS A 51 -2.94 9.94 -3.75
N HIS A 52 -2.79 9.28 -2.61
CA HIS A 52 -3.70 9.40 -1.47
C HIS A 52 -2.88 9.54 -0.18
N PHE A 53 -3.28 10.48 0.68
CA PHE A 53 -2.64 10.72 1.96
C PHE A 53 -3.63 10.43 3.08
N GLY A 54 -3.15 9.71 4.10
CA GLY A 54 -3.97 9.27 5.22
C GLY A 54 -4.62 7.91 4.98
N GLU A 55 -5.29 7.44 6.01
CA GLU A 55 -5.94 6.14 6.06
C GLU A 55 -7.30 6.16 5.36
N GLY A 56 -7.63 5.07 4.63
CA GLY A 56 -8.94 4.87 4.01
C GLY A 56 -8.91 4.92 2.48
N THR A 57 -10.06 5.29 1.89
CA THR A 57 -10.30 5.33 0.42
C THR A 57 -9.96 4.02 -0.32
N TYR A 58 -10.11 2.89 0.36
CA TYR A 58 -9.78 1.56 -0.16
C TYR A 58 -10.45 1.23 -1.49
N LYS A 59 -11.77 1.49 -1.59
CA LYS A 59 -12.53 1.24 -2.83
C LYS A 59 -12.02 2.09 -3.99
N GLN A 60 -11.76 3.37 -3.74
CA GLN A 60 -11.22 4.28 -4.75
C GLN A 60 -9.82 3.86 -5.18
N SER A 61 -9.00 3.42 -4.22
CA SER A 61 -7.65 2.92 -4.47
C SER A 61 -7.66 1.66 -5.35
N GLU A 62 -8.60 0.75 -5.11
CA GLU A 62 -8.78 -0.45 -5.93
C GLU A 62 -9.25 -0.10 -7.35
N ILE A 63 -10.22 0.81 -7.50
CA ILE A 63 -10.68 1.28 -8.81
C ILE A 63 -9.52 1.89 -9.61
N ILE A 64 -8.68 2.72 -8.98
CA ILE A 64 -7.50 3.29 -9.64
C ILE A 64 -6.53 2.18 -10.07
N HIS A 65 -6.25 1.20 -9.20
CA HIS A 65 -5.40 0.08 -9.57
C HIS A 65 -5.95 -0.72 -10.75
N GLN A 66 -7.23 -1.10 -10.72
CA GLN A 66 -7.88 -1.83 -11.82
C GLN A 66 -7.79 -1.04 -13.13
N HIS A 67 -8.06 0.28 -13.08
CA HIS A 67 -7.95 1.15 -14.25
C HIS A 67 -6.54 1.18 -14.84
N LEU A 68 -5.51 1.34 -14.00
CA LEU A 68 -4.11 1.35 -14.47
C LEU A 68 -3.68 0.01 -15.07
N LEU A 69 -4.19 -1.12 -14.55
CA LEU A 69 -3.93 -2.44 -15.12
C LEU A 69 -4.60 -2.60 -16.50
N VAL A 70 -5.83 -2.10 -16.66
CA VAL A 70 -6.53 -2.08 -17.95
C VAL A 70 -5.80 -1.18 -18.96
N GLU A 71 -5.36 0.01 -18.55
CA GLU A 71 -4.52 0.90 -19.38
C GLU A 71 -3.21 0.21 -19.82
N ALA A 72 -2.65 -0.67 -18.97
CA ALA A 72 -1.47 -1.48 -19.29
C ALA A 72 -1.75 -2.67 -20.23
N GLY A 73 -3.00 -2.86 -20.66
CA GLY A 73 -3.43 -3.95 -21.54
C GLY A 73 -3.67 -5.28 -20.82
N ILE A 74 -3.77 -5.28 -19.49
CA ILE A 74 -4.09 -6.48 -18.70
C ILE A 74 -5.61 -6.66 -18.69
N GLY A 75 -6.09 -7.65 -19.45
CA GLY A 75 -7.50 -8.03 -19.51
C GLY A 75 -7.90 -9.05 -18.43
N GLY A 76 -9.20 -9.37 -18.38
CA GLY A 76 -9.74 -10.36 -17.44
C GLY A 76 -9.84 -9.88 -15.99
N ILE A 77 -9.62 -8.59 -15.76
CA ILE A 77 -9.87 -7.94 -14.46
C ILE A 77 -11.37 -7.66 -14.42
N GLY A 78 -12.09 -8.36 -13.55
CA GLY A 78 -13.51 -8.06 -13.30
C GLY A 78 -13.64 -6.77 -12.49
N ASP A 79 -14.78 -6.09 -12.64
CA ASP A 79 -15.12 -4.87 -11.89
C ASP A 79 -15.54 -5.15 -10.43
N GLU A 80 -15.34 -6.39 -9.96
CA GLU A 80 -15.65 -6.78 -8.59
C GLU A 80 -14.62 -6.17 -7.64
N LEU A 81 -15.10 -5.48 -6.61
CA LEU A 81 -14.28 -4.87 -5.59
C LEU A 81 -14.13 -5.80 -4.38
N VAL A 82 -12.91 -5.94 -3.88
CA VAL A 82 -12.65 -6.68 -2.64
C VAL A 82 -13.19 -5.89 -1.45
N SER A 83 -13.99 -6.55 -0.61
CA SER A 83 -14.47 -5.97 0.64
C SER A 83 -13.35 -5.97 1.69
N VAL A 84 -13.04 -4.79 2.23
CA VAL A 84 -12.13 -4.66 3.38
C VAL A 84 -12.92 -4.75 4.68
N ASP A 85 -12.64 -5.75 5.52
CA ASP A 85 -13.13 -5.76 6.91
C ASP A 85 -12.09 -5.13 7.85
N ALA A 86 -12.34 -3.87 8.23
CA ALA A 86 -11.46 -3.13 9.13
C ALA A 86 -11.45 -3.67 10.58
N ARG A 87 -12.34 -4.62 10.93
CA ARG A 87 -12.46 -5.15 12.30
C ARG A 87 -11.36 -6.16 12.65
N GLU A 88 -10.83 -6.90 11.68
CA GLU A 88 -9.80 -7.92 11.95
C GLU A 88 -8.42 -7.32 12.26
N LEU A 89 -8.12 -6.12 11.78
CA LEU A 89 -6.82 -5.47 11.99
C LEU A 89 -6.62 -4.92 13.41
N LYS A 90 -7.69 -4.71 14.19
CA LYS A 90 -7.62 -4.15 15.54
C LYS A 90 -7.45 -5.19 16.65
N GLN A 91 -7.73 -6.47 16.38
CA GLN A 91 -7.74 -7.49 17.42
C GLN A 91 -6.37 -8.17 17.62
N THR A 92 -5.47 -8.10 16.63
CA THR A 92 -4.13 -8.71 16.71
C THR A 92 -3.08 -7.79 17.33
N LEU A 93 -3.31 -6.46 17.40
CA LEU A 93 -2.29 -5.49 17.83
C LEU A 93 -2.42 -4.97 19.27
N PHE A 94 -3.43 -5.41 20.03
CA PHE A 94 -3.60 -5.01 21.45
C PHE A 94 -3.70 -6.20 22.42
N GLY A 95 -3.24 -7.38 22.01
CA GLY A 95 -3.30 -8.62 22.78
C GLY A 95 -1.93 -9.22 23.09
N ALA A 96 -0.95 -8.42 23.51
CA ALA A 96 0.26 -8.93 24.15
C ALA A 96 0.81 -7.91 25.15
N THR A 97 0.65 -8.29 26.43
CA THR A 97 1.01 -7.66 27.72
C THR A 97 0.23 -6.43 28.16
#